data_AF-A0A8H6Y0L6-F1
#
_entry.id   AF-A0A8H6Y0L6-F1
#
_cell.length_a   1.000
_cell.length_b   1.000
_cell.length_c   1.000
_cell.angle_alpha   90.00
_cell.angle_beta   90.00
_cell.angle_gamma   90.00
#
_symmetry.space_group_name_H-M   'P 1'
#
loop_
_entity.id
_entity.type
_entity.pdbx_description
1 polymer ?
#
loop_
_entity_poly.entity_id
_entity_poly.type
_entity_poly.pdbx_seq_one_letter_code
_entity_poly.pdbx_strand_id
1 'polypeptide(L)'
;MSTPEPRRSPRKHGKKGAAAGRKKAAKQAEPALPQIKWTADKGALTWALIAQMEVKENRLVLFGKESKDENTSGDSKIAVYKRIGGEILPELFARSPNALAKRVKCKAEGLVDTYKKLAKKLQVTGGGLQNNDDNDGKSSPHDHEGNENDDDDGDGVHQFLACYISAEGPDHDTTPRARNLWESITMEFKYFPALHRFLAARSNIVPPVITTGDGPDGRKVVHLQPPTQRHTNEDDFIDPSLRNFSTPPQMQQRLGPESSPIEIPDSSPTPVDTKPSRGKTTPLPSTFQTAVNKAKAKATSHKPRKTFEGSLVEIQA
;
A
#
# COMPACT_ATOMS: atom_id res chain seq x y z
N MET A 1 -20.84 61.32 68.28
CA MET A 1 -21.64 60.24 67.68
C MET A 1 -20.69 59.18 67.13
N SER A 2 -20.81 57.98 67.69
CA SER A 2 -20.32 56.64 67.33
C SER A 2 -19.15 56.41 66.34
N THR A 3 -18.10 55.77 66.87
CA THR A 3 -17.28 54.69 66.26
C THR A 3 -18.10 53.65 65.47
N PRO A 4 -17.57 52.89 64.47
CA PRO A 4 -16.38 52.03 64.66
C PRO A 4 -15.49 51.68 63.42
N GLU A 5 -14.32 51.12 63.72
CA GLU A 5 -13.50 50.27 62.84
C GLU A 5 -14.20 48.91 62.60
N PRO A 6 -13.98 48.21 61.46
CA PRO A 6 -13.29 46.93 61.62
C PRO A 6 -12.43 46.45 60.42
N ARG A 7 -11.39 45.69 60.80
CA ARG A 7 -10.55 44.75 60.03
C ARG A 7 -11.29 43.84 59.03
N ARG A 8 -10.63 43.52 57.89
CA ARG A 8 -10.69 42.24 57.12
C ARG A 8 -9.66 42.29 55.97
N SER A 9 -8.57 41.50 56.00
CA SER A 9 -8.42 40.11 55.51
C SER A 9 -7.78 40.01 54.10
N PRO A 10 -7.04 38.92 53.81
CA PRO A 10 -6.01 38.87 52.77
C PRO A 10 -6.52 38.54 51.35
N ARG A 11 -5.76 39.00 50.36
CA ARG A 11 -5.86 38.68 48.93
C ARG A 11 -5.83 37.17 48.67
N LYS A 12 -6.94 36.63 48.18
CA LYS A 12 -6.97 35.48 47.25
C LYS A 12 -7.98 35.82 46.16
N HIS A 13 -7.61 35.55 44.91
CA HIS A 13 -8.39 35.36 43.66
C HIS A 13 -7.42 35.76 42.55
N GLY A 14 -7.08 34.97 41.55
CA GLY A 14 -7.74 33.82 40.95
C GLY A 14 -7.34 33.91 39.48
N LYS A 15 -6.42 33.05 39.05
CA LYS A 15 -5.88 33.02 37.69
C LYS A 15 -7.04 32.62 36.75
N LYS A 16 -7.72 33.59 36.14
CA LYS A 16 -8.69 33.33 35.08
C LYS A 16 -7.92 32.89 33.84
N GLY A 17 -7.87 31.58 33.63
CA GLY A 17 -7.52 31.00 32.34
C GLY A 17 -8.56 31.42 31.31
N ALA A 18 -8.14 32.23 30.35
CA ALA A 18 -8.93 32.53 29.17
C ALA A 18 -9.04 31.24 28.33
N ALA A 19 -10.10 30.47 28.53
CA ALA A 19 -10.53 29.46 27.58
C ALA A 19 -11.05 30.19 26.35
N ALA A 20 -10.17 30.39 25.37
CA ALA A 20 -10.55 30.81 24.02
C ALA A 20 -11.42 29.72 23.40
N GLY A 21 -12.74 29.85 23.58
CA GLY A 21 -13.73 29.09 22.84
C GLY A 21 -13.58 29.41 21.37
N ARG A 22 -12.89 28.52 20.64
CA ARG A 22 -12.90 28.49 19.18
C ARG A 22 -14.35 28.26 18.75
N LYS A 23 -15.08 29.34 18.46
CA LYS A 23 -16.38 29.29 17.80
C LYS A 23 -16.15 28.61 16.46
N LYS A 24 -16.58 27.35 16.36
CA LYS A 24 -16.61 26.58 15.12
C LYS A 24 -17.63 27.30 14.23
N ALA A 25 -17.13 28.08 13.26
CA ALA A 25 -17.99 28.72 12.27
C ALA A 25 -18.91 27.66 11.67
N ALA A 26 -20.22 27.93 11.69
CA ALA A 26 -21.23 27.06 11.12
C ALA A 26 -20.93 26.94 9.62
N LYS A 27 -20.34 25.81 9.25
CA LYS A 27 -20.12 25.45 7.85
C LYS A 27 -21.51 25.34 7.23
N GLN A 28 -21.87 26.31 6.39
CA GLN A 28 -23.10 26.25 5.61
C GLN A 28 -23.18 24.87 4.93
N ALA A 29 -24.32 24.21 5.09
CA ALA A 29 -24.52 22.87 4.55
C ALA A 29 -24.41 22.95 3.02
N GLU A 30 -23.35 22.36 2.48
CA GLU A 30 -23.09 22.26 1.04
C GLU A 30 -24.30 21.55 0.38
N PRO A 31 -24.90 22.13 -0.68
CA PRO A 31 -26.10 21.57 -1.29
C PRO A 31 -25.83 20.14 -1.77
N ALA A 32 -26.72 19.21 -1.38
CA ALA A 32 -26.57 17.80 -1.73
C ALA A 32 -26.53 17.62 -3.25
N LEU A 33 -25.43 17.05 -3.76
CA LEU A 33 -25.27 16.76 -5.18
C LEU A 33 -26.24 15.64 -5.61
N PRO A 34 -26.88 15.74 -6.78
CA PRO A 34 -27.75 14.70 -7.32
C PRO A 34 -26.98 13.40 -7.55
N GLN A 35 -27.66 12.26 -7.56
CA GLN A 35 -27.01 10.97 -7.82
C GLN A 35 -26.41 10.95 -9.23
N ILE A 36 -25.13 10.58 -9.32
CA ILE A 36 -24.42 10.50 -10.61
C ILE A 36 -24.70 9.14 -11.25
N LYS A 37 -25.27 9.14 -12.45
CA LYS A 37 -25.57 7.92 -13.22
C LYS A 37 -24.33 7.46 -14.01
N TRP A 38 -23.37 6.84 -13.33
CA TRP A 38 -22.10 6.39 -13.93
C TRP A 38 -22.24 5.39 -15.08
N THR A 39 -23.33 4.64 -15.12
CA THR A 39 -23.61 3.57 -16.08
C THR A 39 -24.57 3.98 -17.20
N ALA A 40 -25.10 5.21 -17.18
CA ALA A 40 -25.93 5.74 -18.26
C ALA A 40 -25.13 5.84 -19.57
N ASP A 41 -25.83 5.88 -20.70
CA ASP A 41 -25.25 6.08 -22.04
C ASP A 41 -24.09 5.12 -22.32
N LYS A 42 -24.34 3.83 -22.08
CA LYS A 42 -23.36 2.74 -22.22
C LYS A 42 -22.10 2.91 -21.34
N GLY A 43 -22.16 3.77 -20.31
CA GLY A 43 -21.06 4.05 -19.41
C GLY A 43 -20.15 5.18 -19.88
N ALA A 44 -20.61 6.08 -20.75
CA ALA A 44 -19.83 7.19 -21.31
C ALA A 44 -19.06 7.97 -20.23
N LEU A 45 -19.70 8.27 -19.09
CA LEU A 45 -19.06 8.97 -17.99
C LEU A 45 -17.96 8.14 -17.29
N THR A 46 -18.13 6.82 -17.19
CA THR A 46 -17.09 5.93 -16.67
C THR A 46 -15.90 5.89 -17.64
N TRP A 47 -16.14 5.87 -18.94
CA TRP A 47 -15.09 5.98 -19.96
C TRP A 47 -14.34 7.31 -19.90
N ALA A 48 -15.05 8.43 -19.76
CA ALA A 48 -14.45 9.75 -19.59
C ALA A 48 -13.57 9.81 -18.33
N LEU A 49 -14.01 9.21 -17.23
CA LEU A 49 -13.20 9.08 -16.01
C LEU A 49 -11.91 8.28 -16.26
N ILE A 50 -11.99 7.13 -16.95
CA ILE A 50 -10.81 6.31 -17.26
C ILE A 50 -9.83 7.08 -18.14
N ALA A 51 -10.32 7.75 -19.19
CA ALA A 51 -9.49 8.59 -20.06
C ALA A 51 -8.76 9.68 -19.25
N GLN A 52 -9.46 10.34 -18.33
CA GLN A 52 -8.86 11.34 -17.44
C GLN A 52 -7.87 10.76 -16.42
N MET A 53 -8.03 9.50 -16.01
CA MET A 53 -7.06 8.80 -15.15
C MET A 53 -5.77 8.46 -15.90
N GLU A 54 -5.82 8.35 -17.23
CA GLU A 54 -4.68 8.03 -18.09
C GLU A 54 -3.85 9.26 -18.48
N VAL A 55 -4.47 10.46 -18.49
CA VAL A 55 -3.80 11.77 -18.68
C VAL A 55 -2.56 11.84 -17.80
N LYS A 56 -1.41 12.14 -18.40
CA LYS A 56 -0.08 12.01 -17.78
C LYS A 56 0.01 12.71 -16.41
N GLU A 57 -0.46 13.95 -16.33
CA GLU A 57 -0.43 14.77 -15.11
C GLU A 57 -1.25 14.15 -13.97
N ASN A 58 -2.38 13.54 -14.31
CA ASN A 58 -3.24 12.87 -13.33
C ASN A 58 -2.65 11.50 -12.96
N ARG A 59 -2.22 10.73 -13.96
CA ARG A 59 -1.66 9.38 -13.82
C ARG A 59 -0.47 9.35 -12.87
N LEU A 60 0.46 10.29 -13.02
CA LEU A 60 1.66 10.41 -12.18
C LEU A 60 1.32 10.53 -10.69
N VAL A 61 0.30 11.32 -10.35
CA VAL A 61 -0.12 11.53 -8.96
C VAL A 61 -0.96 10.37 -8.44
N LEU A 62 -1.81 9.78 -9.29
CA LEU A 62 -2.72 8.71 -8.90
C LEU A 62 -1.99 7.38 -8.70
N PHE A 63 -1.10 7.03 -9.64
CA PHE A 63 -0.48 5.71 -9.77
C PHE A 63 1.05 5.72 -9.65
N GLY A 64 1.67 6.90 -9.56
CA GLY A 64 3.11 7.03 -9.42
C GLY A 64 3.83 7.16 -10.77
N LYS A 65 5.16 7.24 -10.68
CA LYS A 65 6.07 7.38 -11.80
C LYS A 65 6.19 6.08 -12.59
N GLU A 66 6.45 6.20 -13.88
CA GLU A 66 6.76 5.08 -14.77
C GLU A 66 8.27 4.88 -14.88
N SER A 67 9.00 5.97 -15.07
CA SER A 67 10.45 6.00 -15.12
C SER A 67 11.03 6.85 -13.98
N LYS A 68 12.34 6.71 -13.74
CA LYS A 68 13.04 7.46 -12.68
C LYS A 68 13.05 8.97 -12.95
N ASP A 69 13.02 9.36 -14.23
CA ASP A 69 13.15 10.76 -14.68
C ASP A 69 11.85 11.57 -14.62
N GLU A 70 10.71 10.90 -14.38
CA GLU A 70 9.44 11.60 -14.23
C GLU A 70 9.37 12.28 -12.87
N ASN A 71 9.02 13.57 -12.83
CA ASN A 71 8.76 14.27 -11.57
C ASN A 71 7.26 14.25 -11.27
N THR A 72 6.90 13.83 -10.05
CA THR A 72 5.52 13.95 -9.57
C THR A 72 5.24 15.40 -9.28
N SER A 73 4.10 15.92 -9.74
CA SER A 73 3.64 17.21 -9.25
C SER A 73 3.44 17.12 -7.73
N GLY A 74 3.64 18.23 -7.01
CA GLY A 74 3.33 18.34 -5.59
C GLY A 74 1.82 18.29 -5.28
N ASP A 75 0.98 17.95 -6.26
CA ASP A 75 -0.46 17.92 -6.13
C ASP A 75 -0.89 16.73 -5.25
N SER A 76 -1.87 17.00 -4.39
CA SER A 76 -2.56 15.92 -3.67
C SER A 76 -3.49 15.13 -4.60
N LYS A 77 -3.69 13.82 -4.34
CA LYS A 77 -4.66 12.99 -5.09
C LYS A 77 -6.05 13.61 -5.15
N ILE A 78 -6.50 14.28 -4.08
CA ILE A 78 -7.81 14.94 -4.06
C ILE A 78 -7.87 16.17 -4.98
N ALA A 79 -6.76 16.88 -5.18
CA ALA A 79 -6.69 17.97 -6.16
C ALA A 79 -6.84 17.45 -7.59
N VAL A 80 -6.24 16.30 -7.90
CA VAL A 80 -6.43 15.61 -9.18
C VAL A 80 -7.89 15.21 -9.37
N TYR A 81 -8.52 14.58 -8.38
CA TYR A 81 -9.95 14.22 -8.49
C TYR A 81 -10.88 15.44 -8.61
N LYS A 82 -10.50 16.60 -8.07
CA LYS A 82 -11.21 17.85 -8.33
C LYS A 82 -11.08 18.26 -9.80
N ARG A 83 -9.86 18.26 -10.34
CA ARG A 83 -9.59 18.60 -11.74
C ARG A 83 -10.39 17.68 -12.68
N ILE A 84 -10.30 16.36 -12.47
CA ILE A 84 -11.06 15.37 -13.24
C ILE A 84 -12.56 15.64 -13.12
N GLY A 85 -13.08 15.89 -11.91
CA GLY A 85 -14.49 16.20 -11.70
C GLY A 85 -14.97 17.46 -12.42
N GLY A 86 -14.14 18.50 -12.48
CA GLY A 86 -14.42 19.72 -13.24
C GLY A 86 -14.49 19.47 -14.75
N GLU A 87 -13.66 18.56 -15.26
CA GLU A 87 -13.61 18.20 -16.67
C GLU A 87 -14.82 17.37 -17.11
N ILE A 88 -15.15 16.31 -16.37
CA ILE A 88 -16.19 15.35 -16.79
C ILE A 88 -17.61 15.77 -16.37
N LEU A 89 -17.75 16.64 -15.36
CA LEU A 89 -19.03 17.06 -14.78
C LEU A 89 -18.99 18.55 -14.37
N PRO A 90 -18.78 19.49 -15.31
CA PRO A 90 -18.59 20.91 -14.99
C PRO A 90 -19.76 21.52 -14.22
N GLU A 91 -21.00 21.15 -14.55
CA GLU A 91 -22.21 21.66 -13.86
C GLU A 91 -22.27 21.26 -12.38
N LEU A 92 -21.95 19.99 -12.07
CA LEU A 92 -21.92 19.51 -10.68
C LEU A 92 -20.71 20.05 -9.93
N PHE A 93 -19.60 20.29 -10.64
CA PHE A 93 -18.41 20.88 -10.07
C PHE A 93 -18.67 22.31 -9.63
N ALA A 94 -19.35 23.12 -10.45
CA ALA A 94 -19.74 24.49 -10.09
C ALA A 94 -20.58 24.55 -8.82
N ARG A 95 -21.42 23.53 -8.57
CA ARG A 95 -22.26 23.44 -7.37
C ARG A 95 -21.49 23.06 -6.11
N SER A 96 -20.62 22.07 -6.20
CA SER A 96 -19.90 21.54 -5.03
C SER A 96 -18.64 20.77 -5.45
N PRO A 97 -17.49 21.47 -5.62
CA PRO A 97 -16.22 20.85 -6.04
C PRO A 97 -15.74 19.74 -5.10
N ASN A 98 -15.89 19.93 -3.79
CA ASN A 98 -15.34 19.02 -2.79
C ASN A 98 -16.13 17.72 -2.70
N ALA A 99 -17.46 17.79 -2.69
CA ALA A 99 -18.28 16.59 -2.67
C ALA A 99 -18.19 15.81 -3.99
N LEU A 100 -18.09 16.51 -5.13
CA LEU A 100 -17.90 15.85 -6.43
C LEU A 100 -16.57 15.10 -6.48
N ALA A 101 -15.46 15.74 -6.08
CA ALA A 101 -14.15 15.09 -6.06
C ALA A 101 -14.13 13.82 -5.22
N LYS A 102 -14.84 13.79 -4.08
CA LYS A 102 -14.99 12.56 -3.27
C LYS A 102 -15.73 11.46 -4.02
N ARG A 103 -16.79 11.79 -4.76
CA ARG A 103 -17.55 10.81 -5.55
C ARG A 103 -16.74 10.26 -6.72
N VAL A 104 -16.02 11.13 -7.42
CA VAL A 104 -15.08 10.76 -8.49
C VAL A 104 -14.01 9.83 -7.93
N LYS A 105 -13.41 10.19 -6.79
CA LYS A 105 -12.44 9.34 -6.07
C LYS A 105 -13.00 7.95 -5.79
N CYS A 106 -14.14 7.85 -5.11
CA CYS A 106 -14.72 6.56 -4.76
C CYS A 106 -15.02 5.70 -5.99
N LYS A 107 -15.47 6.31 -7.09
CA LYS A 107 -15.71 5.60 -8.34
C LYS A 107 -14.40 5.11 -8.97
N ALA A 108 -13.37 5.95 -9.04
CA ALA A 108 -12.06 5.60 -9.59
C ALA A 108 -11.39 4.47 -8.80
N GLU A 109 -11.40 4.55 -7.46
CA GLU A 109 -10.88 3.49 -6.58
C GLU A 109 -11.65 2.18 -6.79
N GLY A 110 -12.98 2.24 -6.88
CA GLY A 110 -13.79 1.06 -7.18
C GLY A 110 -13.48 0.41 -8.54
N LEU A 111 -13.17 1.20 -9.58
CA LEU A 111 -12.73 0.66 -10.88
C LEU A 111 -11.39 -0.07 -10.77
N VAL A 112 -10.43 0.53 -10.07
CA VAL A 112 -9.10 -0.06 -9.85
C VAL A 112 -9.20 -1.33 -9.01
N ASP A 113 -10.06 -1.35 -7.99
CA ASP A 113 -10.25 -2.53 -7.15
C ASP A 113 -10.91 -3.69 -7.94
N THR A 114 -11.92 -3.39 -8.77
CA THR A 114 -12.49 -4.40 -9.68
C THR A 114 -11.46 -4.90 -10.68
N TYR A 115 -10.66 -4.01 -11.27
CA TYR A 115 -9.55 -4.40 -12.15
C TYR A 115 -8.58 -5.36 -11.44
N LYS A 116 -8.10 -5.02 -10.24
CA LYS A 116 -7.17 -5.88 -9.48
C LYS A 116 -7.73 -7.28 -9.24
N LYS A 117 -9.02 -7.39 -8.92
CA LYS A 117 -9.70 -8.69 -8.73
C LYS A 117 -9.71 -9.52 -10.00
N LEU A 118 -10.00 -8.89 -11.14
CA LEU A 118 -10.05 -9.57 -12.44
C LEU A 118 -8.65 -9.90 -12.96
N ALA A 119 -7.68 -9.01 -12.77
CA ALA A 119 -6.28 -9.24 -13.13
C ALA A 119 -5.68 -10.41 -12.35
N LYS A 120 -6.07 -10.61 -11.08
CA LYS A 120 -5.70 -11.82 -10.32
C LYS A 120 -6.23 -13.11 -10.97
N LYS A 121 -7.41 -13.09 -11.60
CA LYS A 121 -7.92 -14.28 -12.32
C LYS A 121 -6.97 -14.68 -13.46
N LEU A 122 -6.36 -13.71 -14.15
CA LEU A 122 -5.34 -13.96 -15.19
C LEU A 122 -4.06 -14.58 -14.64
N GLN A 123 -3.74 -14.31 -13.36
CA GLN A 123 -2.52 -14.80 -12.71
C GLN A 123 -2.65 -16.23 -12.18
N VAL A 124 -3.87 -16.74 -11.96
CA VAL A 124 -4.07 -18.10 -11.44
C VAL A 124 -3.85 -19.12 -12.56
N THR A 125 -2.60 -19.53 -12.74
CA THR A 125 -2.20 -20.56 -13.70
C THR A 125 -2.07 -21.90 -12.99
N GLY A 126 -3.15 -22.69 -13.05
CA GLY A 126 -3.12 -24.11 -12.69
C GLY A 126 -3.89 -24.44 -11.41
N GLY A 127 -5.16 -24.82 -11.56
CA GLY A 127 -5.86 -25.80 -10.72
C GLY A 127 -5.96 -25.66 -9.18
N GLY A 128 -5.33 -24.69 -8.51
CA GLY A 128 -5.32 -24.70 -7.05
C GLY A 128 -4.86 -23.38 -6.41
N LEU A 129 -5.82 -22.57 -6.01
CA LEU A 129 -5.77 -21.71 -4.82
C LEU A 129 -7.24 -21.45 -4.41
N GLN A 130 -7.90 -22.53 -4.00
CA GLN A 130 -9.14 -22.45 -3.23
C GLN A 130 -8.75 -21.91 -1.85
N ASN A 131 -8.75 -20.59 -1.70
CA ASN A 131 -8.93 -19.99 -0.38
C ASN A 131 -10.43 -20.08 -0.05
N ASN A 132 -10.89 -21.29 0.24
CA ASN A 132 -12.13 -21.50 0.98
C ASN A 132 -11.75 -21.46 2.46
N ASP A 133 -11.88 -20.28 3.03
CA ASP A 133 -11.78 -20.02 4.47
C ASP A 133 -13.04 -20.50 5.20
N ASP A 134 -13.62 -21.65 4.80
CA ASP A 134 -14.79 -22.24 5.42
C ASP A 134 -14.70 -23.78 5.29
N ASN A 135 -14.37 -24.41 6.42
CA ASN A 135 -14.95 -25.65 6.95
C ASN A 135 -15.07 -26.88 6.01
N ASP A 136 -14.19 -27.87 6.20
CA ASP A 136 -14.55 -29.20 6.73
C ASP A 136 -13.44 -30.21 6.42
N GLY A 137 -12.88 -30.76 7.50
CA GLY A 137 -11.91 -31.84 7.43
C GLY A 137 -12.52 -33.09 6.79
N LYS A 138 -12.00 -33.47 5.63
CA LYS A 138 -12.09 -34.86 5.18
C LYS A 138 -10.84 -35.24 4.38
N SER A 139 -9.86 -35.75 5.11
CA SER A 139 -8.77 -36.55 4.58
C SER A 139 -9.34 -37.77 3.86
N SER A 140 -8.87 -38.02 2.65
CA SER A 140 -8.97 -39.34 2.04
C SER A 140 -7.61 -39.69 1.43
N PRO A 141 -7.03 -40.85 1.79
CA PRO A 141 -5.73 -41.30 1.31
C PRO A 141 -5.93 -42.01 -0.03
N HIS A 142 -5.08 -41.70 -1.02
CA HIS A 142 -4.89 -42.62 -2.13
C HIS A 142 -3.42 -42.67 -2.49
N ASP A 143 -2.84 -43.82 -2.18
CA ASP A 143 -1.49 -44.22 -2.54
C ASP A 143 -1.38 -44.31 -4.07
N HIS A 144 -0.35 -43.67 -4.63
CA HIS A 144 0.18 -44.06 -5.92
C HIS A 144 1.71 -43.92 -5.91
N GLU A 145 2.35 -45.08 -5.78
CA GLU A 145 3.79 -45.29 -5.90
C GLU A 145 4.24 -45.11 -7.36
N GLY A 146 5.44 -44.54 -7.52
CA GLY A 146 6.35 -44.88 -8.61
C GLY A 146 6.35 -43.95 -9.82
N ASN A 147 7.23 -42.94 -9.81
CA ASN A 147 8.22 -42.80 -10.87
C ASN A 147 9.40 -41.93 -10.37
N GLU A 148 10.42 -42.59 -9.85
CA GLU A 148 11.73 -42.01 -9.57
C GLU A 148 12.53 -42.02 -10.88
N ASN A 149 12.56 -40.89 -11.59
CA ASN A 149 13.58 -40.52 -12.58
C ASN A 149 13.27 -39.09 -13.04
N ASP A 150 13.64 -38.11 -12.23
CA ASP A 150 13.93 -36.76 -12.70
C ASP A 150 15.01 -36.20 -11.76
N ASP A 151 16.26 -36.38 -12.16
CA ASP A 151 17.39 -35.58 -11.70
C ASP A 151 17.23 -34.14 -12.24
N ASP A 152 16.12 -33.49 -11.90
CA ASP A 152 15.92 -32.07 -12.13
C ASP A 152 16.55 -31.33 -10.94
N ASP A 153 17.87 -31.10 -11.03
CA ASP A 153 18.59 -30.04 -10.32
C ASP A 153 18.11 -28.64 -10.79
N GLY A 154 16.82 -28.51 -11.08
CA GLY A 154 16.13 -27.34 -11.55
C GLY A 154 15.51 -26.62 -10.36
N ASP A 155 15.98 -25.40 -10.14
CA ASP A 155 15.47 -24.37 -9.25
C ASP A 155 13.92 -24.27 -9.21
N GLY A 156 13.27 -25.21 -8.50
CA GLY A 156 11.82 -25.25 -8.27
C GLY A 156 11.30 -24.09 -7.41
N VAL A 157 12.17 -23.17 -7.01
CA VAL A 157 11.81 -21.93 -6.35
C VAL A 157 11.19 -20.95 -7.36
N HIS A 158 11.58 -20.98 -8.64
CA HIS A 158 11.13 -19.99 -9.62
C HIS A 158 9.95 -20.49 -10.48
N GLN A 159 8.75 -19.95 -10.25
CA GLN A 159 7.57 -20.23 -11.06
C GLN A 159 7.24 -19.03 -11.96
N PHE A 160 7.05 -19.28 -13.26
CA PHE A 160 6.60 -18.28 -14.21
C PHE A 160 5.11 -18.49 -14.49
N LEU A 161 4.36 -17.39 -14.66
CA LEU A 161 2.99 -17.49 -15.16
C LEU A 161 2.99 -18.21 -16.51
N ALA A 162 2.17 -19.24 -16.66
CA ALA A 162 2.09 -19.99 -17.91
C ALA A 162 1.70 -19.10 -19.11
N CYS A 163 1.06 -17.96 -18.85
CA CYS A 163 0.74 -16.96 -19.85
C CYS A 163 0.86 -15.57 -19.24
N TYR A 164 1.75 -14.74 -19.78
CA TYR A 164 1.75 -13.31 -19.54
C TYR A 164 0.90 -12.61 -20.59
N ILE A 165 0.02 -11.70 -20.18
CA ILE A 165 -0.70 -10.82 -21.11
C ILE A 165 -0.13 -9.42 -20.96
N SER A 166 0.42 -8.91 -22.07
CA SER A 166 1.03 -7.57 -22.11
C SER A 166 0.03 -6.46 -21.78
N ALA A 167 0.53 -5.25 -21.55
CA ALA A 167 -0.31 -4.07 -21.38
C ALA A 167 -1.25 -3.82 -22.58
N GLU A 168 -0.81 -4.12 -23.80
CA GLU A 168 -1.62 -3.99 -25.01
C GLU A 168 -2.70 -5.08 -25.15
N GLY A 169 -2.70 -6.05 -24.23
CA GLY A 169 -3.62 -7.17 -24.23
C GLY A 169 -3.03 -8.42 -24.91
N PRO A 170 -3.90 -9.38 -25.26
CA PRO A 170 -3.50 -10.61 -25.94
C PRO A 170 -2.96 -10.35 -27.33
N ASP A 171 -1.85 -11.00 -27.66
CA ASP A 171 -1.22 -11.01 -28.97
C ASP A 171 -1.31 -12.41 -29.62
N HIS A 172 -0.56 -12.62 -30.70
CA HIS A 172 -0.51 -13.89 -31.42
C HIS A 172 0.11 -15.02 -30.57
N ASP A 173 1.07 -14.69 -29.71
CA ASP A 173 1.78 -15.64 -28.83
C ASP A 173 0.99 -15.99 -27.56
N THR A 174 -0.05 -15.22 -27.22
CA THR A 174 -0.89 -15.50 -26.06
C THR A 174 -1.61 -16.85 -26.22
N THR A 175 -1.59 -17.72 -25.20
CA THR A 175 -2.22 -19.04 -25.33
C THR A 175 -3.75 -18.94 -25.50
N PRO A 176 -4.40 -19.94 -26.15
CA PRO A 176 -5.86 -19.98 -26.26
C PRO A 176 -6.59 -19.87 -24.92
N ARG A 177 -6.05 -20.49 -23.87
CA ARG A 177 -6.61 -20.42 -22.51
C ARG A 177 -6.62 -18.99 -21.97
N ALA A 178 -5.49 -18.27 -22.13
CA ALA A 178 -5.37 -16.89 -21.68
C ALA A 178 -6.26 -15.93 -22.49
N ARG A 179 -6.37 -16.14 -23.82
CA ARG A 179 -7.32 -15.41 -24.68
C ARG A 179 -8.76 -15.59 -24.24
N ASN A 180 -9.20 -16.83 -24.01
CA ASN A 180 -10.57 -17.12 -23.56
C ASN A 180 -10.89 -16.46 -22.20
N LEU A 181 -9.93 -16.48 -21.27
CA LEU A 181 -10.09 -15.82 -19.98
C LEU A 181 -10.16 -14.30 -20.10
N TRP A 182 -9.31 -13.71 -20.94
CA TRP A 182 -9.34 -12.28 -21.26
C TRP A 182 -10.67 -11.84 -21.85
N GLU A 183 -11.21 -12.59 -22.81
CA GLU A 183 -12.52 -12.33 -23.42
C GLU A 183 -13.64 -12.41 -22.38
N SER A 184 -13.65 -13.46 -21.55
CA SER A 184 -14.62 -13.62 -20.46
C SER A 184 -14.59 -12.43 -19.48
N ILE A 185 -13.39 -12.00 -19.07
CA ILE A 185 -13.21 -10.83 -18.21
C ILE A 185 -13.70 -9.54 -18.90
N THR A 186 -13.42 -9.38 -20.20
CA THR A 186 -13.83 -8.20 -20.97
C THR A 186 -15.36 -8.16 -21.15
N MET A 187 -16.01 -9.31 -21.27
CA MET A 187 -17.47 -9.41 -21.24
C MET A 187 -18.05 -9.05 -19.86
N GLU A 188 -17.47 -9.55 -18.78
CA GLU A 188 -17.87 -9.24 -17.39
C GLU A 188 -17.65 -7.75 -17.07
N PHE A 189 -16.53 -7.19 -17.53
CA PHE A 189 -16.07 -5.85 -17.21
C PHE A 189 -15.43 -5.20 -18.44
N LYS A 190 -16.26 -4.59 -19.29
CA LYS A 190 -15.84 -3.91 -20.53
C LYS A 190 -14.74 -2.85 -20.40
N TYR A 191 -14.51 -2.33 -19.19
CA TYR A 191 -13.46 -1.35 -18.91
C TYR A 191 -12.08 -2.00 -18.69
N PHE A 192 -12.04 -3.33 -18.60
CA PHE A 192 -10.83 -4.09 -18.28
C PHE A 192 -9.67 -3.81 -19.24
N PRO A 193 -9.83 -3.85 -20.58
CA PRO A 193 -8.70 -3.63 -21.48
C PRO A 193 -8.06 -2.26 -21.33
N ALA A 194 -8.86 -1.20 -21.19
CA ALA A 194 -8.35 0.16 -21.04
C ALA A 194 -7.64 0.36 -19.70
N LEU A 195 -8.17 -0.21 -18.61
CA LEU A 195 -7.51 -0.18 -17.30
C LEU A 195 -6.22 -1.01 -17.32
N HIS A 196 -6.23 -2.18 -17.98
CA HIS A 196 -5.06 -3.05 -18.09
C HIS A 196 -3.89 -2.35 -18.76
N ARG A 197 -4.14 -1.60 -19.85
CA ARG A 197 -3.11 -0.87 -20.60
C ARG A 197 -2.17 -0.03 -19.74
N PHE A 198 -2.71 0.74 -18.79
CA PHE A 198 -1.86 1.63 -17.97
C PHE A 198 -1.62 1.14 -16.53
N LEU A 199 -2.33 0.09 -16.09
CA LEU A 199 -2.16 -0.49 -14.75
C LEU A 199 -1.29 -1.75 -14.72
N ALA A 200 -1.23 -2.53 -15.81
CA ALA A 200 -0.47 -3.78 -15.84
C ALA A 200 1.05 -3.57 -15.71
N ALA A 201 1.56 -2.46 -16.25
CA ALA A 201 2.97 -2.08 -16.16
C ALA A 201 3.35 -1.50 -14.77
N ARG A 202 2.38 -1.30 -13.87
CA ARG A 202 2.62 -0.58 -12.61
C ARG A 202 2.94 -1.56 -11.49
N SER A 203 4.20 -1.54 -11.04
CA SER A 203 4.71 -2.41 -9.97
C SER A 203 3.97 -2.30 -8.63
N ASN A 204 3.34 -1.16 -8.36
CA ASN A 204 2.50 -0.94 -7.18
C ASN A 204 1.06 -1.52 -7.32
N ILE A 205 0.66 -1.92 -8.52
CA ILE A 205 -0.65 -2.54 -8.80
C ILE A 205 -0.47 -4.03 -9.07
N VAL A 206 0.49 -4.38 -9.92
CA VAL A 206 0.91 -5.74 -10.23
C VAL A 206 2.38 -5.87 -9.79
N PRO A 207 2.66 -6.50 -8.64
CA PRO A 207 4.03 -6.71 -8.20
C PRO A 207 4.84 -7.47 -9.26
N PRO A 208 6.12 -7.15 -9.49
CA PRO A 208 6.95 -7.88 -10.46
C PRO A 208 7.12 -9.34 -10.06
N VAL A 209 7.31 -9.58 -8.76
CA VAL A 209 7.58 -10.88 -8.17
C VAL A 209 6.79 -11.02 -6.86
N ILE A 210 6.18 -12.18 -6.66
CA ILE A 210 5.59 -12.58 -5.38
C ILE A 210 6.44 -13.71 -4.81
N THR A 211 7.05 -13.50 -3.65
CA THR A 211 7.69 -14.57 -2.88
C THR A 211 6.69 -15.08 -1.86
N THR A 212 6.31 -16.35 -1.97
CA THR A 212 5.54 -17.07 -0.96
C THR A 212 6.44 -17.30 0.26
N GLY A 213 5.89 -17.15 1.48
CA GLY A 213 6.61 -17.49 2.71
C GLY A 213 6.93 -18.98 2.80
N ASP A 214 7.74 -19.37 3.79
CA ASP A 214 8.14 -20.76 4.03
C ASP A 214 6.91 -21.60 4.45
N GLY A 215 6.22 -22.15 3.46
CA GLY A 215 5.12 -23.09 3.64
C GLY A 215 5.59 -24.54 3.62
N PRO A 216 4.67 -25.52 3.78
CA PRO A 216 5.00 -26.94 3.63
C PRO A 216 5.61 -27.27 2.26
N ASP A 217 5.31 -26.47 1.23
CA ASP A 217 5.88 -26.60 -0.11
C ASP A 217 7.18 -25.78 -0.32
N GLY A 218 7.75 -25.24 0.76
CA GLY A 218 8.92 -24.37 0.71
C GLY A 218 8.65 -22.97 0.14
N ARG A 219 9.73 -22.19 0.02
CA ARG A 219 9.72 -20.84 -0.56
C ARG A 219 9.54 -20.95 -2.07
N LYS A 220 8.57 -20.22 -2.61
CA LYS A 220 8.32 -20.09 -4.06
C LYS A 220 8.37 -18.63 -4.48
N VAL A 221 8.88 -18.36 -5.66
CA VAL A 221 9.07 -17.04 -6.28
C VAL A 221 8.30 -17.05 -7.59
N VAL A 222 7.13 -16.42 -7.59
CA VAL A 222 6.27 -16.30 -8.77
C VAL A 222 6.57 -14.99 -9.49
N HIS A 223 7.02 -15.08 -10.75
CA HIS A 223 7.24 -13.92 -11.62
C HIS A 223 5.93 -13.57 -12.33
N LEU A 224 5.35 -12.41 -11.99
CA LEU A 224 4.07 -11.95 -12.56
C LEU A 224 4.25 -11.02 -13.76
N GLN A 225 5.47 -10.54 -13.98
CA GLN A 225 5.86 -9.74 -15.13
C GLN A 225 6.82 -10.54 -16.00
N PRO A 226 6.87 -10.29 -17.32
CA PRO A 226 7.83 -10.92 -18.19
C PRO A 226 9.21 -10.60 -17.64
N PRO A 227 10.15 -11.55 -17.68
CA PRO A 227 11.53 -11.21 -17.43
C PRO A 227 11.85 -10.07 -18.39
N THR A 228 12.09 -8.87 -17.84
CA THR A 228 12.72 -7.78 -18.58
C THR A 228 13.95 -8.45 -19.17
N GLN A 229 14.05 -8.52 -20.51
CA GLN A 229 15.07 -9.29 -21.22
C GLN A 229 16.32 -9.30 -20.36
N ARG A 230 16.75 -10.50 -19.94
CA ARG A 230 18.04 -10.66 -19.26
C ARG A 230 18.98 -9.78 -20.08
N HIS A 231 19.52 -8.72 -19.49
CA HIS A 231 20.79 -8.23 -19.95
C HIS A 231 21.61 -9.51 -19.99
N THR A 232 21.83 -10.04 -21.19
CA THR A 232 22.73 -11.15 -21.43
C THR A 232 23.95 -10.75 -20.66
N ASN A 233 24.21 -11.46 -19.56
CA ASN A 233 25.09 -11.02 -18.49
C ASN A 233 26.22 -10.21 -19.11
N GLU A 234 26.23 -8.91 -18.84
CA GLU A 234 27.38 -8.07 -19.13
C GLU A 234 28.47 -8.51 -18.14
N ASP A 235 29.00 -9.70 -18.41
CA ASP A 235 30.31 -10.13 -17.98
C ASP A 235 31.39 -9.23 -18.63
N ASP A 236 30.96 -8.34 -19.54
CA ASP A 236 31.68 -7.22 -20.13
C ASP A 236 31.87 -6.01 -19.19
N PHE A 237 31.16 -5.91 -18.06
CA PHE A 237 31.40 -4.86 -17.04
C PHE A 237 32.26 -5.32 -15.86
N ILE A 238 32.68 -6.59 -15.83
CA ILE A 238 33.73 -7.01 -14.91
C ILE A 238 35.06 -6.54 -15.50
N ASP A 239 35.70 -5.58 -14.84
CA ASP A 239 37.05 -5.12 -15.19
C ASP A 239 37.97 -6.35 -15.39
N PRO A 240 38.55 -6.56 -16.58
CA PRO A 240 39.43 -7.70 -16.85
C PRO A 240 40.62 -7.76 -15.88
N SER A 241 40.99 -6.64 -15.26
CA SER A 241 42.01 -6.55 -14.21
C SER A 241 41.70 -7.41 -12.97
N LEU A 242 40.42 -7.63 -12.67
CA LEU A 242 39.98 -8.38 -11.49
C LEU A 242 39.91 -9.90 -11.72
N ARG A 243 40.00 -10.37 -12.97
CA ARG A 243 39.97 -11.82 -13.29
C ARG A 243 41.25 -12.58 -12.89
N ASN A 244 42.36 -11.88 -12.62
CA ASN A 244 43.66 -12.50 -12.36
C ASN A 244 44.06 -12.65 -10.88
N PHE A 245 43.21 -12.25 -9.92
CA PHE A 245 43.59 -12.27 -8.49
C PHE A 245 43.24 -13.55 -7.72
N SER A 246 42.68 -14.58 -8.38
CA SER A 246 42.33 -15.83 -7.69
C SER A 246 43.29 -16.97 -8.07
N THR A 247 44.50 -16.89 -7.55
CA THR A 247 45.32 -18.07 -7.26
C THR A 247 46.04 -17.81 -5.94
N PRO A 248 45.59 -18.39 -4.81
CA PRO A 248 46.37 -18.29 -3.58
C PRO A 248 47.66 -19.12 -3.74
N PRO A 249 48.84 -18.58 -3.39
CA PRO A 249 50.07 -19.35 -3.39
C PRO A 249 49.99 -20.43 -2.29
N GLN A 250 50.46 -21.62 -2.63
CA GLN A 250 50.71 -22.73 -1.70
C GLN A 250 51.49 -22.22 -0.48
N MET A 251 50.85 -22.26 0.69
CA MET A 251 51.53 -22.03 1.96
C MET A 251 52.12 -23.38 2.41
N GLN A 252 53.44 -23.52 2.19
CA GLN A 252 54.24 -24.59 2.78
C GLN A 252 54.24 -24.51 4.31
N GLN A 253 54.17 -25.69 4.91
CA GLN A 253 54.20 -25.99 6.34
C GLN A 253 55.32 -25.26 7.11
N ARG A 254 55.01 -24.78 8.32
CA ARG A 254 55.99 -24.73 9.41
C ARG A 254 55.32 -24.96 10.77
N LEU A 255 55.91 -25.88 11.52
CA LEU A 255 55.50 -26.42 12.81
C LEU A 255 55.93 -25.49 13.98
N GLY A 256 54.97 -25.15 14.85
CA GLY A 256 55.06 -24.89 16.31
C GLY A 256 55.90 -23.71 16.86
N PRO A 257 55.87 -23.44 18.20
CA PRO A 257 54.76 -23.63 19.16
C PRO A 257 54.52 -22.39 20.09
N GLU A 258 53.33 -22.38 20.69
CA GLU A 258 52.95 -22.00 22.08
C GLU A 258 53.32 -20.65 22.74
N SER A 259 52.28 -20.09 23.40
CA SER A 259 52.27 -19.28 24.64
C SER A 259 52.59 -17.77 24.59
N SER A 260 51.57 -16.91 24.71
CA SER A 260 51.18 -16.26 26.00
C SER A 260 50.35 -14.97 25.81
N PRO A 261 49.49 -14.61 26.79
CA PRO A 261 48.56 -13.47 26.72
C PRO A 261 49.02 -12.27 27.56
N ILE A 262 48.99 -11.05 27.02
CA ILE A 262 49.32 -9.80 27.77
C ILE A 262 48.43 -8.66 27.24
N GLU A 263 47.39 -8.30 28.01
CA GLU A 263 47.27 -7.12 28.89
C GLU A 263 46.76 -5.84 28.20
N ILE A 264 45.67 -5.34 28.79
CA ILE A 264 45.05 -4.03 28.57
C ILE A 264 45.92 -2.98 29.29
N PRO A 265 46.07 -1.77 28.72
CA PRO A 265 46.13 -0.60 29.57
C PRO A 265 45.04 0.42 29.25
N ASP A 266 44.26 0.66 30.29
CA ASP A 266 43.50 1.86 30.57
C ASP A 266 44.43 3.09 30.58
N SER A 267 44.00 4.18 29.95
CA SER A 267 44.56 5.53 30.14
C SER A 267 43.62 6.59 29.56
N SER A 268 42.80 7.18 30.42
CA SER A 268 42.43 8.60 30.32
C SER A 268 43.61 9.48 30.80
N PRO A 269 43.82 10.67 30.20
CA PRO A 269 43.35 11.87 30.90
C PRO A 269 42.80 12.99 29.98
N THR A 270 41.93 13.79 30.61
CA THR A 270 41.35 15.09 30.26
C THR A 270 42.40 16.23 30.31
N PRO A 271 42.05 17.55 30.29
CA PRO A 271 41.00 18.33 29.61
C PRO A 271 41.58 19.56 28.86
N VAL A 272 40.79 20.22 28.01
CA VAL A 272 40.98 21.67 27.78
C VAL A 272 39.64 22.40 27.71
N ASP A 273 39.60 23.44 28.53
CA ASP A 273 38.52 24.38 28.83
C ASP A 273 38.29 25.36 27.67
N THR A 274 37.05 25.85 27.51
CA THR A 274 36.66 27.28 27.49
C THR A 274 35.32 27.52 26.75
N LYS A 275 34.23 27.61 27.55
CA LYS A 275 33.07 28.57 27.59
C LYS A 275 32.39 29.10 26.29
N PRO A 276 31.26 29.86 26.41
CA PRO A 276 29.91 29.44 26.80
C PRO A 276 28.84 29.93 25.79
N SER A 277 27.60 29.40 25.78
CA SER A 277 26.37 30.21 25.60
C SER A 277 25.08 29.38 25.47
N ARG A 278 24.16 29.64 26.41
CA ARG A 278 22.68 29.66 26.32
C ARG A 278 21.93 28.58 25.53
N GLY A 279 21.08 27.84 26.26
CA GLY A 279 19.76 27.43 25.77
C GLY A 279 19.28 26.05 26.24
N LYS A 280 19.02 25.86 27.54
CA LYS A 280 18.28 24.68 28.03
C LYS A 280 16.86 24.71 27.48
N THR A 281 16.58 23.91 26.45
CA THR A 281 15.22 23.59 26.01
C THR A 281 14.88 22.23 26.61
N THR A 282 13.89 22.21 27.50
CA THR A 282 13.35 20.99 28.12
C THR A 282 12.74 20.06 27.05
N PRO A 283 12.82 18.72 27.20
CA PRO A 283 12.24 17.80 26.25
C PRO A 283 10.72 17.95 26.18
N LEU A 284 10.17 18.04 24.97
CA LEU A 284 8.73 18.00 24.73
C LEU A 284 8.13 16.66 25.22
N PRO A 285 6.95 16.66 25.84
CA PRO A 285 6.29 15.44 26.26
C PRO A 285 5.93 14.56 25.05
N SER A 286 6.23 13.28 25.19
CA SER A 286 6.04 12.22 24.19
C SER A 286 4.60 12.17 23.66
N THR A 287 4.45 12.46 22.37
CA THR A 287 3.21 12.37 21.55
C THR A 287 2.56 10.98 21.63
N PHE A 288 3.31 9.96 22.04
CA PHE A 288 2.83 8.58 22.12
C PHE A 288 1.76 8.37 23.20
N GLN A 289 1.89 9.00 24.36
CA GLN A 289 0.93 8.82 25.46
C GLN A 289 -0.44 9.45 25.14
N THR A 290 -0.47 10.53 24.38
CA THR A 290 -1.72 11.15 23.91
C THR A 290 -2.47 10.26 22.90
N ALA A 291 -1.73 9.53 22.06
CA ALA A 291 -2.31 8.58 21.11
C ALA A 291 -2.93 7.36 21.81
N VAL A 292 -2.24 6.80 22.81
CA VAL A 292 -2.72 5.63 23.58
C VAL A 292 -3.98 5.97 24.38
N ASN A 293 -4.03 7.13 25.02
CA ASN A 293 -5.22 7.55 25.78
C ASN A 293 -6.44 7.82 24.88
N LYS A 294 -6.22 8.28 23.63
CA LYS A 294 -7.28 8.49 22.65
C LYS A 294 -7.82 7.18 22.06
N ALA A 295 -7.01 6.13 22.00
CA ALA A 295 -7.44 4.80 21.59
C ALA A 295 -8.31 4.12 22.66
N LYS A 296 -7.95 4.24 23.95
CA LYS A 296 -8.74 3.67 25.07
C LYS A 296 -10.13 4.30 25.20
N ALA A 297 -10.27 5.61 24.94
CA ALA A 297 -11.56 6.28 25.00
C ALA A 297 -12.56 5.88 23.90
N LYS A 298 -12.11 5.20 22.83
CA LYS A 298 -12.98 4.76 21.72
C LYS A 298 -13.52 3.33 21.88
N ALA A 299 -12.98 2.53 22.80
CA ALA A 299 -13.39 1.14 22.99
C ALA A 299 -14.68 0.98 23.83
N THR A 300 -15.12 2.02 24.56
CA THR A 300 -16.24 1.91 25.52
C THR A 300 -17.58 2.41 24.98
N SER A 301 -17.71 2.71 23.69
CA SER A 301 -18.97 3.18 23.08
C SER A 301 -19.47 2.24 21.99
N HIS A 302 -19.65 0.96 22.33
CA HIS A 302 -20.52 0.08 21.54
C HIS A 302 -21.89 0.06 22.21
N LYS A 303 -22.88 0.71 21.58
CA LYS A 303 -24.30 0.49 21.92
C LYS A 303 -24.61 -0.99 21.69
N PRO A 304 -25.31 -1.68 22.60
CA PRO A 304 -25.73 -3.05 22.38
C PRO A 304 -26.63 -3.11 21.14
N ARG A 305 -26.30 -3.98 20.18
CA ARG A 305 -27.15 -4.28 19.02
C ARG A 305 -28.43 -4.90 19.58
N LYS A 306 -29.59 -4.33 19.24
CA LYS A 306 -30.88 -4.98 19.47
C LYS A 306 -30.85 -6.34 18.76
N THR A 307 -31.06 -7.39 19.52
CA THR A 307 -31.17 -8.76 19.02
C THR A 307 -32.47 -8.90 18.22
N PHE A 308 -32.44 -9.79 17.22
CA PHE A 308 -33.52 -10.03 16.26
C PHE A 308 -34.86 -10.37 16.92
N GLU A 309 -34.86 -10.99 18.10
CA GLU A 309 -36.09 -11.33 18.83
C GLU A 309 -36.89 -10.12 19.32
N GLY A 310 -36.25 -8.96 19.52
CA GLY A 310 -36.96 -7.73 19.90
C GLY A 310 -37.77 -7.09 18.77
N SER A 311 -37.58 -7.52 17.51
CA SER A 311 -38.26 -6.95 16.35
C SER A 311 -39.52 -7.71 15.92
N LEU A 312 -39.78 -8.90 16.50
CA LEU A 312 -40.89 -9.76 16.06
C LEU A 312 -42.20 -9.49 16.81
N VAL A 313 -42.16 -8.84 17.97
CA VAL A 313 -43.34 -8.59 18.82
C VAL A 313 -44.11 -7.32 18.40
N GLU A 314 -43.52 -6.43 17.59
CA GLU A 314 -44.12 -5.13 17.24
C GLU A 314 -45.01 -5.18 15.98
N ILE A 315 -45.20 -6.35 15.36
CA ILE A 315 -45.99 -6.50 14.11
C ILE A 315 -47.41 -7.07 14.38
N GLN A 316 -47.79 -7.34 15.63
CA GLN A 316 -49.12 -7.85 15.99
C GLN A 316 -49.86 -7.02 17.05
N ALA A 317 -49.61 -5.71 17.12
CA ALA A 317 -50.42 -4.78 17.91
C ALA A 317 -50.95 -3.63 17.05
#